data_AF-A0AAD5ILP5-F1
#
_entry.id   AF-A0AAD5ILP5-F1
#
_cell.length_a   1.000
_cell.length_b   1.000
_cell.length_c   1.000
_cell.angle_alpha   90.00
_cell.angle_beta   90.00
_cell.angle_gamma   90.00
#
_symmetry.space_group_name_H-M   'P 1'
#
loop_
_entity.id
_entity.type
_entity.pdbx_description
1 polymer ?
#
loop_
_entity_poly.entity_id
_entity_poly.type
_entity_poly.pdbx_seq_one_letter_code
_entity_poly.pdbx_strand_id
1 'polypeptide(L)'
;MDTGTDVIWVQCQPCNMSYKQADHVFNPATSASYTVVLCGSPTCNALFVNDCHCHANKCGYEVNYANESYIKGTLMLETLTFGQTRILNMAMGCGHNNQSSFNVIAGLLGLGGRKISFINPIPETGGAFSYCLPSYSSISPGSLTFGRGLVGAFPVGAA
;
A
#
# COMPACT_ATOMS: atom_id res chain seq x y z
N MET A 1 -3.64 1.39 -7.69
CA MET A 1 -3.26 2.66 -7.03
C MET A 1 -4.52 3.20 -6.39
N ASP A 2 -4.40 3.72 -5.18
CA ASP A 2 -5.49 4.40 -4.49
C ASP A 2 -4.94 5.62 -3.73
N THR A 3 -5.44 6.81 -4.06
CA THR A 3 -5.05 8.06 -3.40
C THR A 3 -5.94 8.37 -2.19
N GLY A 4 -7.00 7.60 -1.97
CA GLY A 4 -7.94 7.75 -0.87
C GLY A 4 -7.61 6.91 0.37
N THR A 5 -6.69 5.94 0.26
CA THR A 5 -6.26 5.09 1.37
C THR A 5 -4.76 5.19 1.61
N ASP A 6 -4.37 5.08 2.87
CA ASP A 6 -2.95 5.16 3.26
C ASP A 6 -2.27 3.79 3.18
N VAL A 7 -2.97 2.70 3.47
CA VAL A 7 -2.34 1.39 3.65
C VAL A 7 -2.10 0.72 2.30
N ILE A 8 -0.86 0.36 2.01
CA ILE A 8 -0.55 -0.62 0.97
C ILE A 8 -0.98 -1.98 1.47
N TRP A 9 -1.69 -2.78 0.68
CA TRP A 9 -2.04 -4.13 1.08
C TRP A 9 -1.97 -5.11 -0.07
N VAL A 10 -1.73 -6.37 0.29
CA VAL A 10 -1.79 -7.54 -0.61
C VAL A 10 -2.59 -8.64 0.06
N GLN A 11 -3.19 -9.53 -0.73
CA GLN A 11 -3.85 -10.71 -0.20
C GLN A 11 -2.82 -11.79 0.16
N CYS A 12 -2.98 -12.40 1.34
CA CYS A 12 -1.97 -13.23 1.97
C CYS A 12 -2.48 -14.59 2.47
N GLN A 13 -1.63 -15.61 2.36
CA GLN A 13 -1.83 -16.89 3.02
C GLN A 13 -1.51 -16.80 4.54
N PRO A 14 -2.25 -17.51 5.41
CA PRO A 14 -3.48 -18.24 5.11
C PRO A 14 -4.65 -17.30 4.79
N CYS A 15 -5.44 -17.65 3.78
CA CYS A 15 -6.64 -16.90 3.38
C CYS A 15 -7.86 -17.56 3.99
N ASN A 16 -8.51 -16.89 4.95
CA ASN A 16 -9.75 -17.37 5.54
C ASN A 16 -10.96 -17.05 4.65
N MET A 17 -10.96 -15.86 4.05
CA MET A 17 -11.95 -15.41 3.07
C MET A 17 -11.24 -14.56 2.04
N SER A 18 -11.36 -14.93 0.77
CA SER A 18 -10.58 -14.29 -0.29
C SER A 18 -11.29 -14.38 -1.62
N TYR A 19 -11.13 -13.32 -2.40
CA TYR A 19 -11.60 -13.29 -3.77
C TYR A 19 -10.51 -13.86 -4.70
N LYS A 20 -10.91 -14.25 -5.91
CA LYS A 20 -9.97 -14.71 -6.94
C LYS A 20 -9.21 -13.51 -7.51
N GLN A 21 -7.90 -13.60 -7.50
CA GLN A 21 -6.98 -12.63 -8.12
C GLN A 21 -6.25 -13.29 -9.31
N ALA A 22 -5.72 -12.48 -10.22
CA ALA A 22 -4.99 -13.00 -11.38
C ALA A 22 -3.62 -13.60 -11.00
N ASP A 23 -2.87 -12.92 -10.13
CA ASP A 23 -1.57 -13.38 -9.65
C ASP A 23 -1.70 -14.33 -8.46
N HIS A 24 -0.62 -14.98 -8.06
CA HIS A 24 -0.60 -15.82 -6.86
C HIS A 24 -0.81 -14.99 -5.58
N VAL A 25 -1.58 -15.57 -4.65
CA VAL A 25 -1.71 -15.03 -3.28
C VAL A 25 -0.33 -15.04 -2.62
N PHE A 26 0.05 -13.94 -1.99
CA PHE A 26 1.35 -13.84 -1.34
C PHE A 26 1.45 -14.82 -0.18
N ASN A 27 2.56 -15.58 -0.10
CA ASN A 27 2.83 -16.46 1.02
C ASN A 27 3.96 -15.88 1.89
N PRO A 28 3.64 -15.28 3.05
CA PRO A 28 4.62 -14.76 3.99
C PRO A 28 5.71 -15.77 4.38
N ALA A 29 5.37 -17.06 4.48
CA ALA A 29 6.32 -18.10 4.89
C ALA A 29 7.43 -18.37 3.86
N THR A 30 7.25 -17.92 2.62
CA THR A 30 8.24 -18.10 1.55
C THR A 30 9.15 -16.88 1.35
N SER A 31 8.86 -15.76 2.02
CA SER A 31 9.66 -14.54 1.91
C SER A 31 10.70 -14.47 3.02
N ALA A 32 11.97 -14.30 2.65
CA ALA A 32 13.06 -14.14 3.60
C ALA A 32 13.11 -12.74 4.26
N SER A 33 12.44 -11.74 3.66
CA SER A 33 12.37 -10.37 4.17
C SER A 33 11.05 -10.05 4.89
N TYR A 34 10.11 -11.00 4.91
CA TYR A 34 8.87 -10.84 5.66
C TYR A 34 9.15 -10.71 7.17
N THR A 35 8.55 -9.70 7.78
CA THR A 35 8.52 -9.54 9.24
C THR A 35 7.13 -9.12 9.68
N VAL A 36 6.58 -9.77 10.71
CA VAL A 36 5.29 -9.37 11.28
C VAL A 36 5.44 -8.10 12.11
N VAL A 37 4.50 -7.16 12.00
CA VAL A 37 4.47 -5.97 12.87
C VAL A 37 3.76 -6.33 14.18
N LEU A 38 4.49 -6.16 15.28
CA LEU A 38 3.96 -6.43 16.62
C LEU A 38 3.17 -5.23 17.17
N CYS A 39 2.26 -5.53 18.08
CA CYS A 39 1.51 -4.54 18.83
C CYS A 39 2.44 -3.64 19.68
N GLY A 40 2.06 -2.37 19.84
CA GLY A 40 2.85 -1.37 20.55
C GLY A 40 4.07 -0.84 19.79
N SER A 41 4.40 -1.41 18.63
CA SER A 41 5.45 -0.86 17.77
C SER A 41 5.07 0.51 17.22
N PRO A 42 6.04 1.41 16.94
CA PRO A 42 5.77 2.70 16.32
C PRO A 42 4.99 2.59 15.00
N THR A 43 5.27 1.55 14.20
CA THR A 43 4.57 1.27 12.94
C THR A 43 3.10 0.94 13.17
N CYS A 44 2.78 0.13 14.19
CA CYS A 44 1.39 -0.19 14.53
C CYS A 44 0.63 1.04 15.01
N ASN A 45 1.25 1.85 15.86
CA ASN A 45 0.65 3.09 16.39
C ASN A 45 0.48 4.19 15.33
N ALA A 46 1.18 4.09 14.18
CA ALA A 46 1.00 5.03 13.08
C ALA A 46 -0.35 4.85 12.35
N LEU A 47 -0.95 3.65 12.41
CA LEU A 47 -2.28 3.39 11.86
C LEU A 47 -3.39 3.95 12.76
N PHE A 48 -3.36 3.54 14.03
CA PHE A 48 -4.40 3.80 15.00
C PHE A 48 -3.83 4.66 16.12
N VAL A 49 -4.44 5.82 16.36
CA VAL A 49 -3.96 6.75 17.39
C VAL A 49 -4.14 6.15 18.79
N ASN A 50 -5.10 5.24 19.01
CA ASN A 50 -5.39 4.66 20.34
C ASN A 50 -5.93 3.22 20.36
N ASP A 51 -6.18 2.57 19.21
CA ASP A 51 -6.97 1.32 19.17
C ASP A 51 -6.35 0.32 18.18
N CYS A 52 -5.19 -0.21 18.55
CA CYS A 52 -4.57 -1.25 17.74
C CYS A 52 -5.44 -2.52 17.84
N HIS A 53 -6.00 -2.98 16.72
CA HIS A 53 -6.71 -4.26 16.62
C HIS A 53 -5.72 -5.42 16.84
N CYS A 54 -5.33 -5.62 18.09
CA CYS A 54 -4.28 -6.54 18.48
C CYS A 54 -4.84 -7.95 18.68
N HIS A 55 -4.28 -8.90 17.95
CA HIS A 55 -4.62 -10.31 18.10
C HIS A 55 -3.36 -11.15 18.17
N ALA A 56 -3.18 -11.91 19.26
CA ALA A 56 -1.98 -12.71 19.51
C ALA A 56 -0.66 -11.92 19.33
N ASN A 57 -0.64 -10.67 19.84
CA ASN A 57 0.48 -9.72 19.72
C ASN A 57 0.82 -9.26 18.29
N LYS A 58 -0.01 -9.58 17.30
CA LYS A 58 0.13 -9.08 15.92
C LYS A 58 -0.74 -7.85 15.72
N CYS A 59 -0.17 -6.84 15.08
CA CYS A 59 -0.89 -5.61 14.76
C CYS A 59 -1.91 -5.88 13.66
N GLY A 60 -3.20 -5.89 13.98
CA GLY A 60 -4.27 -5.99 13.01
C GLY A 60 -4.48 -4.68 12.27
N TYR A 61 -5.02 -4.76 11.06
CA TYR A 61 -5.48 -3.61 10.28
C TYR A 61 -6.77 -3.94 9.55
N GLU A 62 -7.50 -2.89 9.20
CA GLU A 62 -8.72 -2.97 8.43
C GLU A 62 -8.81 -1.75 7.51
N VAL A 63 -9.11 -1.99 6.24
CA VAL A 63 -9.44 -0.95 5.27
C VAL A 63 -10.87 -1.20 4.81
N ASN A 64 -11.74 -0.22 5.03
CA ASN A 64 -13.14 -0.23 4.59
C ASN A 64 -13.32 0.72 3.41
N TYR A 65 -14.01 0.25 2.38
CA TYR A 65 -14.35 1.02 1.19
C TYR A 65 -15.84 1.39 1.20
N ALA A 66 -16.20 2.45 0.49
CA ALA A 66 -17.57 2.98 0.45
C ALA A 66 -18.61 2.00 -0.12
N ASN A 67 -18.18 0.99 -0.87
CA ASN A 67 -19.01 -0.07 -1.42
C ASN A 67 -19.15 -1.29 -0.49
N GLU A 68 -18.95 -1.09 0.81
CA GLU A 68 -18.97 -2.13 1.86
C GLU A 68 -17.91 -3.22 1.71
N SER A 69 -17.01 -3.08 0.73
CA SER A 69 -15.85 -3.97 0.61
C SER A 69 -14.85 -3.66 1.71
N TYR A 70 -14.16 -4.69 2.18
CA TYR A 70 -13.11 -4.55 3.19
C TYR A 70 -11.95 -5.51 2.96
N ILE A 71 -10.81 -5.11 3.50
CA ILE A 71 -9.61 -5.92 3.58
C ILE A 71 -9.16 -5.91 5.04
N LYS A 72 -9.10 -7.09 5.66
CA LYS A 72 -8.71 -7.28 7.07
C LYS A 72 -7.56 -8.27 7.17
N GLY A 73 -6.63 -7.99 8.06
CA GLY A 73 -5.52 -8.89 8.32
C GLY A 73 -4.50 -8.30 9.29
N THR A 74 -3.24 -8.63 9.11
CA THR A 74 -2.14 -8.16 9.96
C THR A 74 -1.17 -7.26 9.20
N LEU A 75 -0.64 -6.24 9.87
CA LEU A 75 0.48 -5.49 9.34
C LEU A 75 1.76 -6.34 9.30
N MET A 76 2.53 -6.12 8.25
CA MET A 76 3.85 -6.69 8.02
C MET A 76 4.81 -5.62 7.52
N LEU A 77 6.11 -5.91 7.65
CA LEU A 77 7.18 -5.27 6.92
C LEU A 77 7.64 -6.21 5.80
N GLU A 78 7.86 -5.67 4.61
CA GLU A 78 8.34 -6.44 3.47
C GLU A 78 9.22 -5.56 2.55
N THR A 79 10.00 -6.20 1.70
CA THR A 79 10.74 -5.56 0.62
C THR A 79 9.87 -5.43 -0.63
N LEU A 80 9.64 -4.20 -1.07
CA LEU A 80 9.05 -3.92 -2.37
C LEU A 80 10.12 -3.76 -3.43
N THR A 81 9.91 -4.35 -4.61
CA THR A 81 10.84 -4.26 -5.74
C THR A 81 10.13 -3.64 -6.94
N PHE A 82 10.66 -2.52 -7.44
CA PHE A 82 10.20 -1.82 -8.64
C PHE A 82 11.34 -1.81 -9.66
N GLY A 83 11.30 -2.72 -10.63
CA GLY A 83 12.41 -2.91 -11.57
C GLY A 83 13.69 -3.28 -10.81
N GLN A 84 14.70 -2.40 -10.84
CA GLN A 84 15.96 -2.58 -10.11
C GLN A 84 15.96 -1.93 -8.71
N THR A 85 14.96 -1.13 -8.39
CA THR A 85 14.86 -0.40 -7.12
C THR A 85 14.22 -1.29 -6.06
N ARG A 86 14.87 -1.39 -4.89
CA ARG A 86 14.36 -2.13 -3.74
C ARG A 86 14.09 -1.17 -2.59
N ILE A 87 12.90 -1.23 -2.02
CA ILE A 87 12.48 -0.48 -0.85
C ILE A 87 12.31 -1.49 0.28
N LEU A 88 13.18 -1.39 1.28
CA LEU A 88 13.24 -2.32 2.40
C LEU A 88 12.28 -1.89 3.51
N ASN A 89 11.84 -2.84 4.33
CA ASN A 89 11.07 -2.61 5.55
C ASN A 89 9.81 -1.76 5.32
N MET A 90 9.16 -1.93 4.17
CA MET A 90 7.94 -1.19 3.86
C MET A 90 6.79 -1.76 4.69
N ALA A 91 6.08 -0.90 5.42
CA ALA A 91 4.90 -1.28 6.16
C ALA A 91 3.71 -1.52 5.21
N MET A 92 3.12 -2.71 5.29
CA MET A 92 2.06 -3.15 4.40
C MET A 92 1.04 -4.01 5.16
N GLY A 93 -0.20 -4.01 4.71
CA GLY A 93 -1.24 -4.91 5.15
C GLY A 93 -1.17 -6.27 4.45
N CYS A 94 -1.17 -7.33 5.24
CA CYS A 94 -1.30 -8.71 4.79
C CYS A 94 -2.74 -9.17 5.00
N GLY A 95 -3.55 -9.13 3.94
CA GLY A 95 -4.99 -9.34 3.98
C GLY A 95 -5.36 -10.82 3.98
N HIS A 96 -5.90 -11.29 5.10
CA HIS A 96 -6.30 -12.69 5.31
C HIS A 96 -7.82 -12.91 5.20
N ASN A 97 -8.60 -11.83 5.38
CA ASN A 97 -10.05 -11.82 5.29
C ASN A 97 -10.49 -10.63 4.44
N ASN A 98 -10.77 -10.91 3.17
CA ASN A 98 -10.95 -9.93 2.13
C ASN A 98 -12.32 -10.16 1.48
N GLN A 99 -13.23 -9.21 1.67
CA GLN A 99 -14.51 -9.18 0.97
C GLN A 99 -14.47 -8.02 0.00
N SER A 100 -14.35 -8.34 -1.28
CA SER A 100 -14.38 -7.32 -2.32
C SER A 100 -14.81 -7.88 -3.66
N SER A 101 -15.36 -7.03 -4.51
CA SER A 101 -15.61 -7.27 -5.93
C SER A 101 -14.38 -6.98 -6.82
N PHE A 102 -13.20 -6.74 -6.24
CA PHE A 102 -11.95 -6.62 -6.98
C PHE A 102 -11.55 -7.95 -7.65
N ASN A 103 -12.22 -8.36 -8.73
CA ASN A 103 -12.08 -9.70 -9.31
C ASN A 103 -10.73 -10.00 -10.02
N VAL A 104 -9.71 -9.16 -9.86
CA VAL A 104 -8.46 -9.29 -10.60
C VAL A 104 -7.18 -8.86 -9.86
N ILE A 105 -7.24 -7.95 -8.88
CA ILE A 105 -6.01 -7.37 -8.30
C ILE A 105 -5.47 -8.19 -7.12
N ALA A 106 -4.16 -8.38 -7.07
CA ALA A 106 -3.48 -9.04 -5.94
C ALA A 106 -3.34 -8.14 -4.69
N GLY A 107 -3.49 -6.83 -4.88
CA GLY A 107 -3.28 -5.83 -3.87
C GLY A 107 -3.47 -4.43 -4.40
N LEU A 108 -3.23 -3.44 -3.54
CA LEU A 108 -3.44 -2.04 -3.83
C LEU A 108 -2.36 -1.19 -3.15
N LEU A 109 -1.82 -0.26 -3.93
CA LEU A 109 -0.82 0.71 -3.49
C LEU A 109 -1.54 1.96 -2.95
N GLY A 110 -1.52 2.13 -1.63
CA GLY A 110 -2.09 3.28 -0.92
C GLY A 110 -1.18 4.50 -0.95
N LEU A 111 -1.70 5.61 -1.46
CA LEU A 111 -1.01 6.89 -1.70
C LEU A 111 -1.69 8.06 -0.95
N GLY A 112 -2.38 7.76 0.14
CA GLY A 112 -2.96 8.76 1.04
C GLY A 112 -1.94 9.65 1.74
N GLY A 113 -2.44 10.59 2.55
CA GLY A 113 -1.62 11.62 3.19
C GLY A 113 -0.98 11.22 4.53
N ARG A 114 -1.34 10.07 5.14
CA ARG A 114 -0.88 9.69 6.48
C ARG A 114 0.49 9.00 6.45
N LYS A 115 1.18 9.01 7.59
CA LYS A 115 2.58 8.55 7.75
C LYS A 115 2.88 7.15 7.21
N ILE A 116 1.91 6.24 7.22
CA ILE A 116 2.09 4.86 6.74
C ILE A 116 1.97 4.73 5.21
N SER A 117 1.46 5.75 4.52
CA SER A 117 1.34 5.73 3.06
C SER A 117 2.69 5.57 2.39
N PHE A 118 2.71 4.86 1.26
CA PHE A 118 3.91 4.51 0.49
C PHE A 118 4.93 5.64 0.35
N ILE A 119 4.46 6.85 0.08
CA ILE A 119 5.33 8.00 -0.18
C ILE A 119 6.01 8.53 1.09
N ASN A 120 5.37 8.42 2.24
CA ASN A 120 5.84 9.13 3.44
C ASN A 120 7.08 8.52 4.14
N PRO A 121 7.29 7.18 4.20
CA PRO A 121 8.49 6.63 4.81
C PRO A 121 9.72 6.64 3.89
N ILE A 122 9.58 7.04 2.62
CA ILE A 122 10.67 7.07 1.64
C ILE A 122 11.14 8.52 1.46
N PRO A 123 12.27 8.93 2.08
CA PRO A 123 12.73 10.33 2.07
C PRO A 123 12.89 10.92 0.67
N GLU A 124 13.34 10.11 -0.28
CA GLU A 124 13.59 10.50 -1.68
C GLU A 124 12.33 10.97 -2.40
N THR A 125 11.14 10.55 -1.95
CA THR A 125 9.89 11.01 -2.57
C THR A 125 9.51 12.42 -2.13
N GLY A 126 10.07 12.92 -1.01
CA GLY A 126 9.67 14.20 -0.42
C GLY A 126 8.18 14.30 -0.08
N GLY A 127 7.52 13.15 0.16
CA GLY A 127 6.09 13.05 0.43
C GLY A 127 5.21 13.42 -0.77
N ALA A 128 5.72 13.30 -1.99
CA ALA A 128 5.02 13.71 -3.21
C ALA A 128 5.07 12.64 -4.29
N PHE A 129 4.05 12.66 -5.14
CA PHE A 129 3.97 11.86 -6.35
C PHE A 129 3.10 12.59 -7.38
N SER A 130 3.23 12.22 -8.64
CA SER A 130 2.38 12.69 -9.74
C SER A 130 1.99 11.50 -10.60
N TYR A 131 0.79 11.53 -11.17
CA TYR A 131 0.31 10.48 -12.06
C TYR A 131 -0.45 11.05 -13.25
N CYS A 132 -0.39 10.36 -14.37
CA CYS A 132 -1.20 10.61 -15.55
C CYS A 132 -1.96 9.33 -15.88
N LEU A 133 -3.27 9.33 -15.66
CA LEU A 133 -4.11 8.18 -16.00
C LEU A 133 -4.35 8.14 -17.52
N PRO A 134 -4.21 6.98 -18.17
CA PRO A 134 -4.56 6.86 -19.57
C PRO A 134 -6.09 6.90 -19.71
N SER A 135 -6.56 7.31 -20.89
CA SER A 135 -7.98 7.13 -21.22
C SER A 135 -8.30 5.63 -21.34
N TYR A 136 -9.55 5.25 -21.08
CA TYR A 136 -9.98 3.85 -21.13
C TYR A 136 -9.72 3.17 -22.49
N SER A 137 -9.73 3.93 -23.58
CA SER A 137 -9.48 3.44 -24.95
C SER A 137 -8.01 3.51 -25.37
N SER A 138 -7.12 4.06 -24.55
CA SER A 138 -5.70 4.18 -24.88
C SER A 138 -4.99 2.83 -24.74
N ILE A 139 -4.19 2.47 -25.75
CA ILE A 139 -3.24 1.34 -25.68
C ILE A 139 -1.92 1.72 -25.00
N SER A 140 -1.62 3.01 -24.89
CA SER A 140 -0.42 3.51 -24.21
C SER A 140 -0.65 3.52 -22.69
N PRO A 141 0.32 3.06 -21.89
CA PRO A 141 0.23 3.10 -20.44
C PRO A 141 0.27 4.54 -19.94
N GLY A 142 -0.35 4.78 -18.78
CA GLY A 142 -0.16 6.03 -18.03
C GLY A 142 1.20 6.11 -17.35
N SER A 143 1.36 7.13 -16.51
CA SER A 143 2.58 7.31 -15.70
C SER A 143 2.25 7.48 -14.22
N LEU A 144 3.18 7.03 -13.39
CA LEU A 144 3.25 7.30 -11.95
C LEU A 144 4.70 7.60 -11.62
N THR A 145 4.96 8.78 -11.09
CA THR A 145 6.28 9.23 -10.67
C THR A 145 6.24 9.58 -9.19
N PHE A 146 7.16 9.04 -8.40
CA PHE A 146 7.35 9.40 -7.00
C PHE A 146 8.45 10.46 -6.90
N GLY A 147 8.32 11.36 -5.95
CA GLY A 147 9.18 12.53 -5.87
C GLY A 147 8.44 13.82 -6.20
N ARG A 148 8.98 14.92 -5.68
CA ARG A 148 8.73 16.24 -6.23
C ARG A 148 9.53 16.32 -7.53
N GLY A 149 8.93 15.88 -8.63
CA GLY A 149 9.56 16.06 -9.93
C GLY A 149 9.95 17.53 -10.08
N LEU A 150 11.24 17.83 -10.17
CA LEU A 150 11.71 19.08 -10.75
C LEU A 150 11.45 19.00 -12.25
N VAL A 151 10.18 19.02 -12.64
CA VAL A 151 9.75 19.14 -14.03
C VAL A 151 9.23 20.57 -14.18
N GLY A 152 10.15 21.47 -14.51
CA GLY A 152 9.84 22.83 -14.95
C GLY A 152 10.04 23.89 -13.87
N ALA A 153 11.07 24.70 -14.06
CA ALA A 153 11.10 26.06 -13.57
C ALA A 153 9.73 26.72 -13.80
N PHE A 154 9.17 27.36 -12.78
CA PHE A 154 8.24 28.46 -13.02
C PHE A 154 8.95 29.41 -14.01
N PRO A 155 8.34 29.79 -15.14
CA PRO A 155 8.85 30.95 -15.85
C PRO A 155 8.75 32.12 -14.86
N VAL A 156 9.91 32.57 -14.42
CA VAL A 156 10.06 33.92 -13.89
C VAL A 156 9.64 34.84 -15.04
N GLY A 157 8.49 35.48 -14.90
CA GLY A 157 8.08 36.58 -15.78
C GLY A 157 6.71 36.40 -16.44
N ALA A 158 5.70 36.97 -15.79
CA ALA A 158 4.78 37.89 -16.47
C ALA A 158 4.43 38.98 -15.46
N ALA A 159 4.98 40.17 -15.71
CA ALA A 159 4.51 41.42 -15.12
C ALA A 159 3.15 41.80 -15.73
#